data_AF-A0A399ZYD0-F1
#
_entry.id   AF-A0A399ZYD0-F1
#
_cell.length_a   1.000
_cell.length_b   1.000
_cell.length_c   1.000
_cell.angle_alpha   90.00
_cell.angle_beta   90.00
_cell.angle_gamma   90.00
#
_symmetry.space_group_name_H-M   'P 1'
#
loop_
_entity.id
_entity.type
_entity.pdbx_description
1 polymer ?
#
loop_
_entity_poly.entity_id
_entity_poly.type
_entity_poly.pdbx_seq_one_letter_code
_entity_poly.pdbx_strand_id
1 'polypeptide(L)'
;MKQTKSASAEQTRLDDANAGRARWRAWGPYVSERAWGTVREDYSANGDAWNYFPHEQQRICFALALWNGRDPILKERAFGLTGAEGNHGEDLKEYYYYLDATPTHSYMKYLYKYPHAEYPYAQLIAENKRRSKLEPEYELLDTGIFDESRYFDVFVEYAKASPEDILIQITAHNRGPDAARLDILPTLWFRNMWSWDAEN
;
A
#
# COMPACT_ATOMS: atom_id res chain seq x y z
N MET A 1 -30.73 36.17 -7.22
CA MET A 1 -30.11 35.25 -8.20
C MET A 1 -29.36 34.17 -7.44
N LYS A 2 -29.72 32.89 -7.57
CA LYS A 2 -28.89 31.79 -7.06
C LYS A 2 -27.70 31.66 -8.02
N GLN A 3 -26.48 31.84 -7.53
CA GLN A 3 -25.28 31.56 -8.33
C GLN A 3 -25.25 30.06 -8.65
N THR A 4 -25.23 29.73 -9.94
CA THR A 4 -24.98 28.36 -10.40
C THR A 4 -23.53 28.03 -10.07
N LYS A 5 -23.30 27.14 -9.10
CA LYS A 5 -21.94 26.71 -8.72
C LYS A 5 -21.34 25.98 -9.92
N SER A 6 -20.22 26.46 -10.45
CA SER A 6 -19.48 25.74 -11.49
C SER A 6 -19.05 24.37 -10.97
N ALA A 7 -19.07 23.35 -11.84
CA ALA A 7 -18.58 22.03 -11.49
C ALA A 7 -17.14 22.11 -10.97
N SER A 8 -16.82 21.39 -9.89
CA SER A 8 -15.44 21.27 -9.42
C SER A 8 -14.64 20.40 -10.39
N ALA A 9 -13.31 20.53 -10.36
CA ALA A 9 -12.44 19.66 -11.16
C ALA A 9 -12.73 18.18 -10.90
N GLU A 10 -13.02 17.80 -9.66
CA GLU A 10 -13.37 16.43 -9.31
C GLU A 10 -14.72 15.98 -9.89
N GLN A 11 -15.71 16.86 -9.93
CA GLN A 11 -16.99 16.54 -10.57
C GLN A 11 -16.79 16.26 -12.06
N THR A 12 -15.97 17.07 -12.76
CA THR A 12 -15.64 16.83 -14.17
C THR A 12 -14.94 15.48 -14.36
N ARG A 13 -13.96 15.13 -13.51
CA ARG A 13 -13.28 13.83 -13.59
C ARG A 13 -14.22 12.66 -13.33
N LEU A 14 -15.16 12.81 -12.38
CA LEU A 14 -16.19 11.81 -12.12
C LEU A 14 -17.10 11.61 -13.32
N ASP A 15 -17.56 12.70 -13.94
CA ASP A 15 -18.42 12.64 -15.13
C ASP A 15 -17.69 11.98 -16.30
N ASP A 16 -16.41 12.31 -16.51
CA ASP A 16 -15.58 11.67 -17.55
C ASP A 16 -15.33 10.19 -17.28
N ALA A 17 -15.08 9.81 -16.03
CA ALA A 17 -14.90 8.42 -15.64
C ALA A 17 -16.18 7.60 -15.80
N ASN A 18 -17.32 8.15 -15.39
CA ASN A 18 -18.62 7.48 -15.48
C ASN A 18 -19.11 7.35 -16.92
N ALA A 19 -18.81 8.34 -17.77
CA ALA A 19 -19.13 8.30 -19.20
C ALA A 19 -18.10 7.53 -20.04
N GLY A 20 -17.05 6.97 -19.44
CA GLY A 20 -16.00 6.25 -20.14
C GLY A 20 -15.09 7.12 -21.04
N ARG A 21 -15.15 8.45 -20.90
CA ARG A 21 -14.32 9.40 -21.66
C ARG A 21 -12.87 9.42 -21.19
N ALA A 22 -12.63 9.11 -19.92
CA ALA A 22 -11.30 9.08 -19.35
C ALA A 22 -11.18 7.97 -18.29
N ARG A 23 -10.02 7.32 -18.25
CA ARG A 23 -9.76 6.16 -17.37
C ARG A 23 -9.21 6.55 -16.00
N TRP A 24 -9.79 7.55 -15.34
CA TRP A 24 -9.31 8.05 -14.03
C TRP A 24 -9.15 6.96 -12.95
N ARG A 25 -9.98 5.91 -13.02
CA ARG A 25 -10.00 4.77 -12.09
C ARG A 25 -9.14 3.56 -12.54
N ALA A 26 -8.50 3.62 -13.71
CA ALA A 26 -7.70 2.49 -14.20
C ALA A 26 -6.43 2.27 -13.39
N TRP A 27 -5.85 3.36 -12.90
CA TRP A 27 -4.71 3.35 -12.00
C TRP A 27 -5.19 3.78 -10.62
N GLY A 28 -4.86 2.99 -9.60
CA GLY A 28 -5.07 3.36 -8.22
C GLY A 28 -3.73 3.24 -7.50
N PRO A 29 -3.48 4.04 -6.45
CA PRO A 29 -2.38 3.79 -5.55
C PRO A 29 -2.55 2.38 -4.99
N TYR A 30 -1.73 1.46 -5.49
CA TYR A 30 -1.52 0.15 -4.90
C TYR A 30 -0.68 0.38 -3.65
N VAL A 31 -1.31 0.88 -2.60
CA VAL A 31 -0.67 0.77 -1.30
C VAL A 31 -0.57 -0.74 -1.01
N SER A 32 0.61 -1.16 -0.61
CA SER A 32 1.06 -2.55 -0.47
C SER A 32 0.16 -3.44 0.40
N GLU A 33 -0.76 -2.85 1.15
CA GLU A 33 -1.79 -3.48 1.98
C GLU A 33 -2.82 -4.34 1.21
N ARG A 34 -2.94 -4.22 -0.12
CA ARG A 34 -3.92 -5.03 -0.92
C ARG A 34 -3.32 -6.21 -1.69
N ALA A 35 -2.05 -6.53 -1.52
CA ALA A 35 -1.40 -7.64 -2.23
C ALA A 35 -1.20 -8.86 -1.33
N TRP A 36 -2.20 -9.73 -1.25
CA TRP A 36 -2.16 -11.05 -0.58
C TRP A 36 -1.44 -12.14 -1.41
N GLY A 37 -0.31 -11.79 -2.04
CA GLY A 37 0.56 -12.75 -2.74
C GLY A 37 1.06 -12.28 -4.10
N THR A 38 2.26 -12.74 -4.46
CA THR A 38 2.83 -12.64 -5.81
C THR A 38 3.41 -14.00 -6.17
N VAL A 39 2.75 -14.74 -7.07
CA VAL A 39 3.25 -15.98 -7.69
C VAL A 39 4.00 -15.59 -8.97
N ARG A 40 5.13 -16.26 -9.28
CA ARG A 40 5.94 -16.05 -10.49
C ARG A 40 5.92 -17.32 -11.34
N GLU A 41 5.44 -17.25 -12.59
CA GLU A 41 5.48 -18.35 -13.56
C GLU A 41 5.73 -17.81 -15.00
N ASP A 42 6.27 -18.67 -15.86
CA ASP A 42 6.75 -18.41 -17.23
C ASP A 42 5.91 -19.18 -18.26
N TYR A 43 5.42 -18.49 -19.29
CA TYR A 43 4.53 -19.05 -20.33
C TYR A 43 5.07 -18.87 -21.75
N SER A 44 6.30 -18.42 -21.90
CA SER A 44 6.92 -18.40 -23.22
C SER A 44 7.15 -19.84 -23.69
N ALA A 45 6.91 -20.13 -24.97
CA ALA A 45 7.11 -21.47 -25.53
C ALA A 45 8.58 -21.97 -25.39
N ASN A 46 9.48 -21.05 -25.06
CA ASN A 46 10.93 -21.17 -25.06
C ASN A 46 11.61 -20.70 -23.76
N GLY A 47 10.87 -20.35 -22.71
CA GLY A 47 11.42 -19.93 -21.41
C GLY A 47 11.99 -18.50 -21.33
N ASP A 48 11.66 -17.62 -22.29
CA ASP A 48 12.02 -16.21 -22.32
C ASP A 48 10.88 -15.29 -21.83
N ALA A 49 10.65 -15.32 -20.52
CA ALA A 49 9.68 -14.45 -19.84
C ALA A 49 9.98 -12.94 -19.97
N TRP A 50 11.21 -12.56 -20.34
CA TRP A 50 11.66 -11.16 -20.32
C TRP A 50 11.36 -10.42 -21.62
N ASN A 51 11.30 -11.11 -22.76
CA ASN A 51 11.06 -10.49 -24.07
C ASN A 51 9.67 -10.78 -24.66
N TYR A 52 8.87 -11.68 -24.06
CA TYR A 52 7.58 -12.11 -24.61
C TYR A 52 6.39 -11.16 -24.31
N PHE A 53 6.62 -9.96 -23.75
CA PHE A 53 5.53 -9.10 -23.28
C PHE A 53 5.38 -7.80 -24.11
N PRO A 54 4.26 -7.57 -24.84
CA PRO A 54 3.99 -6.30 -25.50
C PRO A 54 3.57 -5.20 -24.49
N HIS A 55 4.24 -4.04 -24.56
CA HIS A 55 4.12 -2.89 -23.63
C HIS A 55 2.67 -2.44 -23.34
N GLU A 56 1.77 -2.52 -24.33
CA GLU A 56 0.37 -2.03 -24.22
C GLU A 56 -0.50 -2.81 -23.22
N GLN A 57 -0.09 -4.03 -22.83
CA GLN A 57 -0.84 -4.87 -21.91
C GLN A 57 -0.31 -4.81 -20.47
N GLN A 58 0.78 -4.07 -20.22
CA GLN A 58 1.40 -4.00 -18.90
C GLN A 58 0.78 -2.89 -18.04
N ARG A 59 0.14 -3.26 -16.93
CA ARG A 59 -0.22 -2.29 -15.90
C ARG A 59 0.96 -2.11 -14.95
N ILE A 60 1.68 -0.98 -15.06
CA ILE A 60 2.71 -0.57 -14.10
C ILE A 60 2.07 -0.38 -12.71
N CYS A 61 2.57 -1.12 -11.74
CA CYS A 61 2.30 -0.95 -10.33
C CYS A 61 3.49 -0.26 -9.67
N PHE A 62 3.18 0.56 -8.67
CA PHE A 62 4.14 1.18 -7.78
C PHE A 62 3.79 0.79 -6.34
N ALA A 63 4.80 0.46 -5.55
CA ALA A 63 4.69 0.40 -4.09
C ALA A 63 6.01 0.77 -3.42
N LEU A 64 5.93 0.98 -2.12
CA LEU A 64 7.06 1.31 -1.27
C LEU A 64 7.46 0.10 -0.43
N ALA A 65 8.76 -0.19 -0.40
CA ALA A 65 9.37 -1.07 0.58
C ALA A 65 10.25 -0.24 1.52
N LEU A 66 10.19 -0.55 2.82
CA LEU A 66 10.93 0.17 3.86
C LEU A 66 11.80 -0.78 4.67
N TRP A 67 12.92 -0.30 5.18
CA TRP A 67 13.75 -1.05 6.12
C TRP A 67 14.44 -0.13 7.11
N ASN A 68 14.28 -0.40 8.41
CA ASN A 68 14.87 0.38 9.50
C ASN A 68 16.31 -0.05 9.85
N GLY A 69 16.88 -1.00 9.10
CA GLY A 69 18.20 -1.58 9.36
C GLY A 69 18.22 -2.66 10.46
N ARG A 70 17.07 -2.99 11.05
CA ARG A 70 16.93 -3.94 12.16
C ARG A 70 15.94 -5.06 11.87
N ASP A 71 14.89 -4.77 11.11
CA ASP A 71 13.90 -5.77 10.75
C ASP A 71 14.55 -6.93 9.98
N PRO A 72 14.14 -8.18 10.25
CA PRO A 72 14.67 -9.36 9.54
C PRO A 72 14.19 -9.44 8.08
N ILE A 73 13.19 -8.64 7.70
CA ILE A 73 12.59 -8.59 6.37
C ILE A 73 12.38 -7.15 5.91
N LEU A 74 12.35 -6.93 4.59
CA LEU A 74 11.90 -5.66 4.03
C LEU A 74 10.39 -5.50 4.29
N LYS A 75 9.99 -4.29 4.68
CA LYS A 75 8.59 -3.93 4.86
C LYS A 75 7.93 -3.62 3.52
N GLU A 76 7.74 -4.66 2.72
CA GLU A 76 7.08 -4.58 1.41
C GLU A 76 5.56 -4.69 1.52
N ARG A 77 5.06 -5.25 2.63
CA ARG A 77 3.64 -5.48 2.92
C ARG A 77 3.36 -5.17 4.38
N ALA A 78 2.11 -4.83 4.66
CA ALA A 78 1.63 -4.72 6.02
C ALA A 78 1.66 -6.10 6.69
N PHE A 79 2.14 -6.18 7.93
CA PHE A 79 2.16 -7.41 8.69
C PHE A 79 0.81 -7.63 9.38
N GLY A 80 0.34 -8.88 9.34
CA GLY A 80 -0.88 -9.29 10.01
C GLY A 80 -0.81 -10.75 10.43
N LEU A 81 -1.77 -11.14 11.25
CA LEU A 81 -1.98 -12.47 11.76
C LEU A 81 -2.96 -13.21 10.85
N THR A 82 -2.69 -14.48 10.60
CA THR A 82 -3.69 -15.35 9.96
C THR A 82 -4.80 -15.73 10.94
N GLY A 83 -5.89 -16.31 10.45
CA GLY A 83 -7.04 -16.70 11.29
C GLY A 83 -6.73 -17.70 12.41
N ALA A 84 -5.63 -18.47 12.32
CA ALA A 84 -5.17 -19.36 13.38
C ALA A 84 -4.22 -18.68 14.39
N GLU A 85 -3.80 -17.45 14.11
CA GLU A 85 -2.82 -16.70 14.88
C GLU A 85 -3.46 -15.57 15.70
N GLY A 86 -4.56 -14.99 15.23
CA GLY A 86 -5.35 -14.04 16.00
C GLY A 86 -6.43 -14.71 16.86
N ASN A 87 -6.69 -14.16 18.05
CA ASN A 87 -7.74 -14.63 18.95
C ASN A 87 -9.15 -14.31 18.41
N HIS A 88 -9.29 -13.29 17.56
CA HIS A 88 -10.53 -12.93 16.86
C HIS A 88 -10.48 -13.15 15.34
N GLY A 89 -9.44 -13.83 14.84
CA GLY A 89 -9.31 -14.21 13.44
C GLY A 89 -8.12 -13.53 12.75
N GLU A 90 -8.30 -13.21 11.47
CA GLU A 90 -7.30 -12.46 10.70
C GLU A 90 -7.25 -11.02 11.17
N ASP A 91 -6.03 -10.49 11.37
CA ASP A 91 -5.85 -9.23 12.08
C ASP A 91 -4.60 -8.48 11.59
N LEU A 92 -4.73 -7.19 11.33
CA LEU A 92 -3.67 -6.35 10.78
C LEU A 92 -2.95 -5.60 11.90
N LYS A 93 -1.63 -5.80 12.03
CA LYS A 93 -0.87 -5.26 13.16
C LYS A 93 -0.09 -4.00 12.82
N GLU A 94 -0.51 -3.26 11.80
CA GLU A 94 0.15 -2.02 11.38
C GLU A 94 -0.64 -0.77 11.75
N TYR A 95 0.07 0.34 11.92
CA TYR A 95 -0.56 1.66 11.99
C TYR A 95 -0.31 2.47 10.71
N TYR A 96 -1.38 2.66 9.96
CA TYR A 96 -1.41 3.55 8.81
C TYR A 96 -2.76 4.24 8.68
N TYR A 97 -2.78 5.31 7.89
CA TYR A 97 -3.94 6.17 7.73
C TYR A 97 -4.02 6.71 6.30
N TYR A 98 -5.22 6.64 5.71
CA TYR A 98 -5.58 7.46 4.56
C TYR A 98 -5.99 8.84 5.06
N LEU A 99 -5.13 9.83 4.84
CA LEU A 99 -5.33 11.19 5.35
C LEU A 99 -6.21 12.03 4.42
N ASP A 100 -6.13 11.78 3.12
CA ASP A 100 -6.96 12.44 2.11
C ASP A 100 -7.06 11.56 0.86
N ALA A 101 -8.21 11.58 0.20
CA ALA A 101 -8.42 10.90 -1.06
C ALA A 101 -9.64 11.48 -1.80
N THR A 102 -9.44 11.83 -3.07
CA THR A 102 -10.55 12.15 -3.98
C THR A 102 -11.26 10.87 -4.46
N PRO A 103 -12.58 10.92 -4.76
CA PRO A 103 -13.33 9.77 -5.29
C PRO A 103 -12.76 9.13 -6.57
N THR A 104 -12.11 9.91 -7.43
CA THR A 104 -11.44 9.43 -8.64
C THR A 104 -10.04 8.89 -8.38
N HIS A 105 -9.55 8.98 -7.15
CA HIS A 105 -8.14 8.78 -6.78
C HIS A 105 -7.20 9.62 -7.67
N SER A 106 -7.63 10.82 -8.06
CA SER A 106 -6.79 11.81 -8.72
C SER A 106 -5.82 12.47 -7.74
N TYR A 107 -6.17 12.46 -6.45
CA TYR A 107 -5.27 12.73 -5.34
C TYR A 107 -5.49 11.72 -4.21
N MET A 108 -4.40 11.33 -3.55
CA MET A 108 -4.42 10.53 -2.32
C MET A 108 -3.19 10.83 -1.46
N LYS A 109 -3.38 10.87 -0.14
CA LYS A 109 -2.31 10.95 0.86
C LYS A 109 -2.44 9.82 1.87
N TYR A 110 -1.38 9.04 1.98
CA TYR A 110 -1.24 7.92 2.90
C TYR A 110 -0.14 8.22 3.92
N LEU A 111 -0.32 7.79 5.16
CA LEU A 111 0.67 7.86 6.23
C LEU A 111 0.88 6.47 6.82
N TYR A 112 2.13 6.04 6.93
CA TYR A 112 2.53 4.83 7.64
C TYR A 112 3.46 5.17 8.81
N LYS A 113 3.27 4.50 9.95
CA LYS A 113 4.10 4.63 11.15
C LYS A 113 5.06 3.45 11.25
N TYR A 114 6.35 3.69 11.04
CA TYR A 114 7.36 2.64 11.01
C TYR A 114 8.36 2.77 12.17
N PRO A 115 8.43 1.79 13.10
CA PRO A 115 9.34 1.88 14.25
C PRO A 115 10.83 1.93 13.90
N HIS A 116 11.61 2.61 14.73
CA HIS A 116 13.08 2.55 14.64
C HIS A 116 13.65 1.21 15.10
N ALA A 117 13.01 0.59 16.09
CA ALA A 117 13.39 -0.71 16.63
C ALA A 117 12.90 -1.84 15.72
N GLU A 118 13.48 -3.03 15.90
CA GLU A 118 12.99 -4.23 15.22
C GLU A 118 11.52 -4.43 15.52
N TYR A 119 10.72 -4.64 14.48
CA TYR A 119 9.29 -4.79 14.60
C TYR A 119 8.94 -6.10 15.35
N PRO A 120 7.98 -6.08 16.32
CA PRO A 120 7.78 -7.16 17.29
C PRO A 120 6.95 -8.35 16.74
N TYR A 121 7.34 -8.91 15.59
CA TYR A 121 6.61 -9.97 14.88
C TYR A 121 6.29 -11.19 15.77
N ALA A 122 7.31 -11.76 16.40
CA ALA A 122 7.17 -12.98 17.19
C ALA A 122 6.30 -12.76 18.44
N GLN A 123 6.43 -11.60 19.09
CA GLN A 123 5.64 -11.23 20.26
C GLN A 123 4.16 -11.09 19.91
N LEU A 124 3.84 -10.41 18.80
CA LEU A 124 2.47 -10.27 18.31
C LEU A 124 1.81 -11.62 18.02
N ILE A 125 2.51 -12.53 17.35
CA ILE A 125 2.00 -13.87 17.05
C ILE A 125 1.79 -14.68 18.34
N ALA A 126 2.80 -14.71 19.21
CA ALA A 126 2.79 -15.57 20.40
C ALA A 126 1.68 -15.16 21.38
N GLU A 127 1.53 -13.86 21.64
CA GLU A 127 0.55 -13.37 22.61
C GLU A 127 -0.89 -13.50 22.07
N ASN A 128 -1.14 -13.19 20.80
CA ASN A 128 -2.48 -13.36 20.22
C ASN A 128 -2.89 -14.83 20.13
N LYS A 129 -1.97 -15.76 19.84
CA LYS A 129 -2.24 -17.21 19.91
C LYS A 129 -2.61 -17.70 21.30
N ARG A 130 -2.06 -17.07 22.34
CA ARG A 130 -2.27 -17.45 23.73
C ARG A 130 -3.62 -16.98 24.24
N ARG A 131 -4.12 -15.84 23.75
CA ARG A 131 -5.36 -15.23 24.19
C ARG A 131 -6.59 -16.00 23.74
N SER A 132 -7.58 -16.03 24.61
CA SER A 132 -8.90 -16.57 24.31
C SER A 132 -9.76 -15.57 23.52
N LYS A 133 -10.87 -16.06 22.96
CA LYS A 133 -11.87 -15.21 22.28
C LYS A 133 -12.56 -14.20 23.20
N LEU A 134 -12.41 -14.34 24.52
CA LEU A 134 -13.00 -13.44 25.51
C LEU A 134 -12.05 -12.30 25.91
N GLU A 135 -10.77 -12.42 25.57
CA GLU A 135 -9.77 -11.38 25.81
C GLU A 135 -9.71 -10.43 24.60
N PRO A 136 -9.35 -9.15 24.80
CA PRO A 136 -9.10 -8.23 23.69
C PRO A 136 -7.92 -8.69 22.84
N GLU A 137 -7.89 -8.28 21.57
CA GLU A 137 -6.74 -8.43 20.69
C GLU A 137 -5.49 -7.78 21.32
N TYR A 138 -4.32 -8.38 21.07
CA TYR A 138 -3.05 -7.79 21.46
C TYR A 138 -2.50 -6.98 20.29
N GLU A 139 -2.45 -5.66 20.46
CA GLU A 139 -2.16 -4.70 19.42
C GLU A 139 -0.68 -4.32 19.38
N LEU A 140 -0.24 -3.74 18.26
CA LEU A 140 1.13 -3.26 18.12
C LEU A 140 1.47 -2.18 19.17
N LEU A 141 0.52 -1.34 19.58
CA LEU A 141 0.73 -0.39 20.68
C LEU A 141 1.01 -1.09 22.02
N ASP A 142 0.41 -2.26 22.28
CA ASP A 142 0.58 -2.99 23.54
C ASP A 142 1.98 -3.61 23.69
N THR A 143 2.79 -3.60 22.63
CA THR A 143 4.18 -4.04 22.66
C THR A 143 5.13 -3.00 23.26
N GLY A 144 4.68 -1.76 23.39
CA GLY A 144 5.49 -0.62 23.82
C GLY A 144 6.45 -0.09 22.75
N ILE A 145 6.40 -0.60 21.51
CA ILE A 145 7.31 -0.20 20.42
C ILE A 145 7.26 1.30 20.08
N PHE A 146 6.18 1.99 20.45
CA PHE A 146 5.98 3.43 20.22
C PHE A 146 6.11 4.31 21.48
N ASP A 147 6.34 3.73 22.66
CA ASP A 147 6.29 4.45 23.95
C ASP A 147 7.30 5.59 24.03
N GLU A 148 8.48 5.41 23.44
CA GLU A 148 9.53 6.42 23.41
C GLU A 148 9.44 7.39 22.23
N SER A 149 8.34 7.35 21.45
CA SER A 149 8.16 8.17 20.24
C SER A 149 9.28 7.99 19.19
N ARG A 150 9.86 6.78 19.11
CA ARG A 150 10.97 6.44 18.20
C ARG A 150 10.48 5.71 16.95
N TYR A 151 9.95 6.48 16.00
CA TYR A 151 9.43 5.96 14.74
C TYR A 151 9.55 6.98 13.61
N PHE A 152 9.41 6.51 12.38
CA PHE A 152 9.24 7.32 11.20
C PHE A 152 7.75 7.49 10.88
N ASP A 153 7.32 8.71 10.60
CA ASP A 153 6.11 8.94 9.80
C ASP A 153 6.53 8.95 8.33
N VAL A 154 6.02 8.01 7.55
CA VAL A 154 6.28 7.90 6.11
C VAL A 154 5.01 8.26 5.36
N PHE A 155 5.00 9.41 4.72
CA PHE A 155 3.93 9.87 3.86
C PHE A 155 4.17 9.41 2.43
N VAL A 156 3.13 8.92 1.78
CA VAL A 156 3.10 8.64 0.34
C VAL A 156 1.93 9.39 -0.27
N GLU A 157 2.25 10.30 -1.17
CA GLU A 157 1.28 11.16 -1.84
C GLU A 157 1.25 10.84 -3.33
N TYR A 158 0.05 10.72 -3.87
CA TYR A 158 -0.21 10.52 -5.29
C TYR A 158 -1.03 11.68 -5.81
N ALA A 159 -0.63 12.23 -6.95
CA ALA A 159 -1.39 13.23 -7.68
C ALA A 159 -1.42 12.88 -9.16
N LYS A 160 -2.58 13.01 -9.81
CA LYS A 160 -2.76 12.77 -11.23
C LYS A 160 -2.95 14.08 -11.97
N ALA A 161 -2.02 14.40 -12.86
CA ALA A 161 -2.21 15.48 -13.81
C ALA A 161 -3.15 15.06 -14.95
N SER A 162 -3.12 13.77 -15.31
CA SER A 162 -4.02 13.13 -16.28
C SER A 162 -4.28 11.68 -15.87
N PRO A 163 -5.19 10.94 -16.54
CA PRO A 163 -5.38 9.51 -16.28
C PRO A 163 -4.12 8.66 -16.39
N GLU A 164 -3.11 9.10 -17.15
CA GLU A 164 -1.87 8.35 -17.42
C GLU A 164 -0.61 9.06 -16.91
N ASP A 165 -0.77 10.20 -16.24
CA ASP A 165 0.32 10.99 -15.68
C ASP A 165 0.16 11.08 -14.15
N ILE A 166 0.98 10.30 -13.45
CA ILE A 166 0.94 10.11 -12.00
C ILE A 166 2.24 10.63 -11.40
N LEU A 167 2.10 11.60 -10.51
CA LEU A 167 3.17 12.11 -9.67
C LEU A 167 3.11 11.42 -8.31
N ILE A 168 4.28 11.06 -7.78
CA ILE A 168 4.42 10.39 -6.49
C ILE A 168 5.45 11.17 -5.66
N GLN A 169 5.07 11.49 -4.42
CA GLN A 169 5.97 12.09 -3.45
C GLN A 169 6.03 11.21 -2.21
N ILE A 170 7.25 10.92 -1.76
CA ILE A 170 7.51 10.19 -0.51
C ILE A 170 8.21 11.16 0.44
N THR A 171 7.65 11.33 1.63
CA THR A 171 8.23 12.17 2.68
C THR A 171 8.35 11.36 3.95
N ALA A 172 9.57 11.18 4.46
CA ALA A 172 9.82 10.49 5.72
C ALA A 172 10.27 11.48 6.80
N HIS A 173 9.60 11.46 7.95
CA HIS A 173 9.96 12.23 9.13
C HIS A 173 10.41 11.29 10.23
N ASN A 174 11.65 11.43 10.67
CA ASN A 174 12.09 10.85 11.94
C ASN A 174 11.42 11.61 13.10
N ARG A 175 10.59 10.92 13.89
CA ARG A 175 9.92 11.50 15.08
C ARG A 175 10.71 11.30 16.36
N GLY A 176 11.71 10.41 16.35
CA GLY A 176 12.57 10.16 17.49
C GLY A 176 13.60 11.27 17.73
N PRO A 177 14.18 11.33 18.93
CA PRO A 177 15.16 12.35 19.29
C PRO A 177 16.53 12.13 18.64
N ASP A 178 16.83 10.90 18.21
CA ASP A 178 18.13 10.50 17.67
C ASP A 178 18.06 10.22 16.16
N ALA A 179 19.18 10.42 15.46
CA ALA A 179 19.31 10.01 14.08
C ALA A 179 19.10 8.49 13.94
N ALA A 180 18.25 8.09 12.99
CA ALA A 180 17.91 6.70 12.74
C ALA A 180 17.99 6.41 11.24
N ARG A 181 18.41 5.20 10.90
CA ARG A 181 18.51 4.73 9.51
C ARG A 181 17.13 4.32 9.01
N LEU A 182 16.80 4.78 7.81
CA LEU A 182 15.64 4.31 7.05
C LEU A 182 16.08 4.15 5.60
N ASP A 183 16.02 2.92 5.10
CA ASP A 183 16.15 2.63 3.68
C ASP A 183 14.76 2.66 3.06
N ILE A 184 14.60 3.44 1.99
CA ILE A 184 13.35 3.62 1.25
C ILE A 184 13.57 3.09 -0.16
N LEU A 185 12.77 2.11 -0.56
CA LEU A 185 12.88 1.43 -1.84
C LEU A 185 11.58 1.60 -2.62
N PRO A 186 11.49 2.58 -3.52
CA PRO A 186 10.38 2.70 -4.46
C PRO A 186 10.47 1.58 -5.49
N THR A 187 9.45 0.74 -5.57
CA THR A 187 9.43 -0.46 -6.43
C THR A 187 8.38 -0.30 -7.51
N LEU A 188 8.80 -0.48 -8.76
CA LEU A 188 7.93 -0.57 -9.92
C LEU A 188 7.92 -2.00 -10.44
N TRP A 189 6.74 -2.51 -10.79
CA TRP A 189 6.61 -3.79 -11.47
C TRP A 189 5.41 -3.80 -12.39
N PHE A 190 5.43 -4.67 -13.39
CA PHE A 190 4.27 -4.89 -14.24
C PHE A 190 3.37 -5.96 -13.63
N ARG A 191 2.10 -5.63 -13.39
CA ARG A 191 1.11 -6.59 -12.94
C ARG A 191 0.63 -7.45 -14.10
N ASN A 192 0.72 -8.76 -13.94
CA ASN A 192 0.04 -9.71 -14.81
C ASN A 192 -1.47 -9.64 -14.60
N MET A 193 -2.19 -9.30 -15.67
CA MET A 193 -3.64 -9.12 -15.74
C MET A 193 -4.24 -10.28 -16.53
N TRP A 194 -4.24 -11.47 -15.94
CA TRP A 194 -4.87 -12.66 -16.51
C TRP A 194 -6.25 -12.33 -17.11
N SER A 195 -6.38 -12.41 -18.43
CA SER A 195 -7.67 -12.47 -19.13
C SER A 195 -7.66 -13.70 -20.01
N TRP A 196 -8.54 -14.65 -19.73
CA TRP A 196 -8.72 -15.89 -20.50
C TRP A 196 -9.75 -15.74 -21.61
N ASP A 197 -10.08 -14.50 -22.00
CA ASP A 197 -10.92 -14.29 -23.17
C ASP A 197 -10.01 -14.41 -24.39
N ALA A 198 -10.01 -15.61 -24.97
CA ALA A 198 -9.64 -15.77 -26.36
C ALA A 198 -10.48 -14.78 -27.17
N GLU A 199 -9.81 -14.02 -28.03
CA GLU A 199 -10.42 -13.25 -29.10
C GLU A 199 -11.61 -14.03 -29.71
N ASN A 200 -12.77 -13.39 -29.71
CA ASN A 200 -13.80 -13.57 -30.73
C ASN A 200 -14.09 -12.18 -31.31
#